data_AF-A0A1F7FEK8-F1
#
_entry.id   AF-A0A1F7FEK8-F1
#
_cell.length_a   1.000
_cell.length_b   1.000
_cell.length_c   1.000
_cell.angle_alpha   90.00
_cell.angle_beta   90.00
_cell.angle_gamma   90.00
#
_symmetry.space_group_name_H-M   'P 1'
#
loop_
_entity.id
_entity.type
_entity.pdbx_description
1 polymer ?
#
loop_
_entity_poly.entity_id
_entity_poly.type
_entity_poly.pdbx_seq_one_letter_code
_entity_poly.pdbx_strand_id
1 'polypeptide(L)' 'MVYSLNDAAGAWAKGNDARFLYDVIPGGERQRQIAFNFGVNAVLYALTANYKKDAVHVKALMERGKYRKLPWTR' A
#
# COMPACT_ATOMS: atom_id res chain seq x y z
N MET A 1 -0.59 -7.16 -16.31
CA MET A 1 0.89 -7.11 -16.41
C MET A 1 1.38 -5.92 -15.58
N VAL A 2 2.30 -6.13 -14.63
CA VAL A 2 2.88 -5.06 -13.80
C VAL A 2 4.33 -4.87 -14.26
N TYR A 3 4.70 -3.63 -14.59
CA TYR A 3 6.06 -3.24 -14.98
C TYR A 3 6.55 -2.12 -14.07
N SER A 4 7.77 -2.25 -13.53
CA SER A 4 8.40 -1.24 -12.68
C SER A 4 9.87 -1.09 -13.05
N LEU A 5 10.29 0.15 -13.30
CA LEU A 5 11.70 0.51 -13.59
C LEU A 5 12.55 0.64 -12.32
N ASN A 6 11.93 0.70 -11.14
CA ASN A 6 12.60 1.05 -9.88
C ASN A 6 12.96 -0.17 -9.02
N ASP A 7 13.15 -1.34 -9.65
CA ASP A 7 13.50 -2.62 -9.01
C ASP A 7 12.93 -2.83 -7.59
N ALA A 8 11.60 -2.93 -7.51
CA ALA A 8 10.93 -3.16 -6.23
C ALA A 8 11.31 -4.53 -5.64
N ALA A 9 11.69 -5.50 -6.47
CA ALA A 9 12.07 -6.83 -6.02
C ALA A 9 13.42 -6.81 -5.27
N GLY A 10 14.40 -6.07 -5.78
CA GLY A 10 15.68 -5.83 -5.09
C GLY A 10 15.50 -5.19 -3.72
N ALA A 11 14.56 -4.25 -3.58
CA ALA A 11 14.25 -3.62 -2.29
C ALA A 11 13.67 -4.60 -1.24
N TRP A 12 13.03 -5.70 -1.68
CA TRP A 12 12.45 -6.73 -0.81
C TRP A 12 13.40 -7.89 -0.49
N ALA A 13 14.47 -8.05 -1.27
CA ALA A 13 15.36 -9.19 -1.17
C ALA A 13 16.07 -9.22 0.21
N LYS A 14 15.93 -10.35 0.90
CA LYS A 14 16.56 -10.61 2.20
C LYS A 14 17.46 -11.84 2.12
N GLY A 15 18.58 -11.78 2.83
CA GLY A 15 19.47 -12.92 3.03
C GLY A 15 18.94 -13.86 4.11
N ASN A 16 19.63 -14.98 4.29
CA ASN A 16 19.31 -15.96 5.34
C ASN A 16 19.46 -15.41 6.77
N ASP A 17 20.18 -14.30 6.93
CA ASP A 17 20.37 -13.58 8.18
C ASP A 17 19.30 -12.49 8.40
N ALA A 18 18.24 -12.49 7.60
CA ALA A 18 17.15 -11.51 7.58
C ALA A 18 17.57 -10.06 7.28
N ARG A 19 18.83 -9.82 6.88
CA ARG A 19 19.28 -8.50 6.41
C ARG A 19 18.88 -8.29 4.96
N PHE A 20 18.65 -7.04 4.61
CA PHE A 20 18.39 -6.68 3.22
C PHE A 20 19.66 -6.86 2.39
N LEU A 21 19.51 -7.49 1.23
CA LEU A 21 20.63 -7.80 0.34
C LEU A 21 21.09 -6.56 -0.45
N TYR A 22 20.18 -5.62 -0.69
CA TYR A 22 20.43 -4.42 -1.47
C TYR A 22 20.02 -3.16 -0.72
N ASP A 23 20.85 -2.14 -0.86
CA ASP A 23 20.53 -0.78 -0.43
C ASP A 23 19.59 -0.12 -1.42
N VAL A 24 18.68 0.70 -0.88
CA VAL A 24 17.72 1.46 -1.68
C VAL A 24 18.23 2.88 -1.85
N ILE A 25 18.61 3.23 -3.08
CA ILE A 25 19.18 4.54 -3.41
C ILE A 25 18.17 5.29 -4.30
N PRO A 26 17.93 6.60 -4.08
CA PRO A 26 18.54 7.48 -3.07
C PRO A 26 17.80 7.54 -1.71
N GLY A 27 16.63 6.94 -1.58
CA GLY A 27 15.69 7.21 -0.48
C GLY A 27 15.74 6.27 0.72
N GLY A 28 16.70 5.35 0.77
CA GLY A 28 16.98 4.47 1.93
C GLY A 28 15.76 3.67 2.41
N GLU A 29 15.66 3.50 3.72
CA GLU A 29 14.60 2.70 4.35
C GLU A 29 13.19 3.24 4.10
N ARG A 30 13.01 4.56 3.94
CA ARG A 30 11.71 5.13 3.59
C ARG A 30 11.25 4.67 2.20
N GLN A 31 12.16 4.69 1.23
CA GLN A 31 11.85 4.21 -0.11
C GLN A 31 11.65 2.69 -0.13
N ARG A 32 12.38 1.94 0.72
CA ARG A 32 12.15 0.51 0.93
C ARG A 32 10.74 0.23 1.44
N GLN A 33 10.28 0.97 2.45
CA GLN A 33 8.91 0.84 2.96
C GLN A 33 7.86 1.15 1.88
N ILE A 34 8.09 2.16 1.04
CA ILE A 34 7.20 2.47 -0.09
C ILE A 34 7.19 1.30 -1.10
N ALA A 35 8.33 0.68 -1.37
CA ALA A 35 8.39 -0.51 -2.22
C ALA A 35 7.57 -1.66 -1.62
N PHE A 36 7.66 -1.93 -0.31
CA PHE A 36 6.83 -2.93 0.36
C PHE A 36 5.33 -2.62 0.24
N ASN A 37 4.95 -1.37 0.50
CA ASN A 37 3.56 -0.92 0.36
C ASN A 37 3.05 -1.10 -1.09
N PHE A 38 3.90 -0.86 -2.08
CA PHE A 38 3.57 -1.12 -3.48
C PHE A 38 3.30 -2.60 -3.73
N GLY A 39 4.16 -3.49 -3.24
CA GLY A 39 3.99 -4.95 -3.41
C GLY A 39 2.69 -5.45 -2.81
N VAL A 40 2.39 -5.07 -1.57
CA VAL A 40 1.12 -5.44 -0.90
C VAL A 40 -0.08 -4.92 -1.69
N ASN A 41 -0.05 -3.65 -2.12
CA ASN A 41 -1.13 -3.08 -2.91
C ASN A 41 -1.32 -3.78 -4.27
N ALA A 42 -0.23 -4.20 -4.91
CA ALA A 42 -0.29 -4.93 -6.17
C ALA A 42 -0.91 -6.31 -6.01
N VAL A 43 -0.52 -7.06 -4.97
CA VAL A 43 -1.12 -8.36 -4.63
C VAL A 43 -2.59 -8.20 -4.29
N LEU A 44 -2.94 -7.23 -3.44
CA LEU A 44 -4.33 -6.95 -3.11
C LEU A 44 -5.14 -6.61 -4.36
N TYR A 45 -4.60 -5.78 -5.26
CA TYR A 45 -5.30 -5.43 -6.49
C TYR A 45 -5.47 -6.64 -7.42
N ALA A 46 -4.45 -7.48 -7.56
CA ALA A 46 -4.51 -8.67 -8.40
C ALA A 46 -5.52 -9.70 -7.87
N LEU A 47 -5.58 -9.89 -6.54
CA LEU A 47 -6.45 -10.90 -5.91
C LEU A 47 -7.89 -10.43 -5.71
N THR A 48 -8.09 -9.13 -5.50
CA THR A 48 -9.44 -8.59 -5.18
C THR A 48 -10.08 -7.84 -6.34
N ALA A 49 -9.32 -7.46 -7.38
CA ALA A 49 -9.72 -6.66 -8.53
C ALA A 49 -10.43 -5.31 -8.23
N ASN A 50 -10.70 -5.00 -6.95
CA ASN A 50 -11.64 -3.96 -6.56
C ASN A 50 -11.19 -3.10 -5.36
N TYR A 51 -10.09 -3.46 -4.69
CA TYR A 51 -9.61 -2.80 -3.45
C TYR A 51 -9.63 -1.25 -3.47
N LYS A 52 -9.32 -0.60 -4.60
CA LYS A 52 -9.39 0.89 -4.72
C LYS A 52 -10.69 1.43 -5.32
N LYS A 53 -11.47 0.62 -6.03
CA LYS A 53 -12.80 1.02 -6.54
C LYS A 53 -13.83 1.08 -5.41
N ASP A 54 -13.67 0.25 -4.39
CA ASP A 54 -14.48 0.32 -3.16
C ASP A 54 -14.20 1.59 -2.35
N ALA A 55 -12.97 2.13 -2.38
CA ALA A 55 -12.63 3.36 -1.66
C ALA A 55 -13.42 4.60 -2.17
N VAL A 56 -13.76 4.64 -3.47
CA VAL A 56 -14.62 5.70 -4.04
C VAL A 56 -16.05 5.57 -3.51
N HIS A 57 -16.57 4.34 -3.42
CA HIS A 57 -17.89 4.08 -2.84
C HIS A 57 -17.91 4.39 -1.34
N VAL A 58 -16.83 4.12 -0.60
CA VAL A 58 -16.71 4.50 0.82
C VAL A 58 -16.75 6.02 0.99
N LYS A 59 -16.10 6.81 0.13
CA LYS A 59 -16.23 8.28 0.18
C LYS A 59 -17.67 8.73 -0.06
N ALA A 60 -18.37 8.15 -1.03
CA ALA A 60 -19.79 8.44 -1.27
C ALA A 60 -20.67 8.04 -0.07
N LEU A 61 -20.37 6.93 0.59
CA LEU A 61 -21.03 6.50 1.83
C LEU A 61 -20.71 7.44 3.01
N MET A 62 -19.48 7.94 3.12
CA MET A 62 -19.09 8.91 4.14
C MET A 62 -19.72 10.29 3.91
N GLU A 63 -19.83 10.75 2.66
CA GLU A 63 -20.53 11.99 2.31
C GLU A 63 -22.04 11.90 2.58
N ARG A 64 -22.67 10.73 2.32
CA ARG A 64 -24.04 10.45 2.78
C ARG A 64 -24.15 10.30 4.30
N GLY A 65 -23.14 9.73 4.95
CA GLY A 65 -23.09 9.46 6.38
C GLY A 65 -22.78 10.68 7.26
N LYS A 66 -22.37 11.82 6.67
CA LYS A 66 -22.11 13.09 7.38
C LYS A 66 -23.32 13.67 8.12
N TYR A 67 -24.51 13.06 8.05
CA TYR A 67 -25.69 13.41 8.84
C TYR A 67 -26.12 12.35 9.88
N ARG A 68 -25.24 11.45 10.32
CA ARG A 68 -25.50 10.70 11.57
C ARG A 68 -24.46 11.06 12.62
N LYS A 69 -24.63 12.25 13.21
CA LYS A 69 -24.03 12.61 14.50
C LYS A 69 -24.32 11.46 15.47
N LEU A 70 -23.29 10.69 15.82
CA LEU A 70 -23.39 9.69 16.88
C LEU A 70 -23.38 10.43 18.23
N PRO A 71 -24.30 10.10 19.16
CA PRO A 71 -24.55 10.88 20.36
C PRO A 71 -23.50 10.73 21.48
N TRP A 72 -22.33 10.15 21.22
CA TRP A 72 -21.39 9.71 22.26
C TRP A 72 -20.06 10.47 22.34
N THR A 73 -19.94 11.62 21.69
CA THR A 73 -18.89 12.60 22.04
C THR A 73 -19.50 13.71 22.87
N ARG A 74 -19.63 13.43 24.17
CA ARG A 74 -19.52 14.43 25.25
C ARG A 74 -18.23 14.13 26.00
#